data_AF-A0A5N7ABW4-F1
#
_entry.id   AF-A0A5N7ABW4-F1
#
_cell.length_a   1.000
_cell.length_b   1.000
_cell.length_c   1.000
_cell.angle_alpha   90.00
_cell.angle_beta   90.00
_cell.angle_gamma   90.00
#
_symmetry.space_group_name_H-M   'P 1'
#
loop_
_entity.id
_entity.type
_entity.pdbx_description
1 polymer ?
#
loop_
_entity_poly.entity_id
_entity_poly.type
_entity_poly.pdbx_seq_one_letter_code
_entity_poly.pdbx_strand_id
1 'polypeptide(L)'
;MPVTLTAADHGAAAWEKAKVTTPKELLKQSCPKEYRNCKNIVQSSFSSRLLRQSHITPSQNGFVRAVYHAYSNHHHLTLRPEDVWFSILCQLSFYINAHAEELRSFFVSHQGKKHLEVVDAATIEYADFGALAVRMTQLIEKEVVDPELRTWIMPAFSTTTYLQKYFSYGMTLVCGIPTVTLLGEKADWESMVAKLDKIPQLGEQPAIFTRLLRPVLERFVTSFDDPSSQHIRDFWSKCAHETGGSGPYYLSGWITAFCFWDEDGKCLYRDGPIGPVTLAAFAGNRAGCELDGILYHRVDTSDIPCGFASVPVKVNDNGDEYNTRMVAGLVGIQATSSADDRRPRQNTSLSSIQPVSGWWMYEERDVGPDESWEMEEIPQAATTSY
;
A
#
# COMPACT_ATOMS: atom_id res chain seq x y z
N MET A 1 -8.43 8.96 -18.87
CA MET A 1 -7.17 8.80 -19.61
C MET A 1 -6.02 8.70 -18.65
N PRO A 2 -5.12 7.71 -18.78
CA PRO A 2 -3.83 7.77 -18.15
C PRO A 2 -3.03 8.98 -18.62
N VAL A 3 -2.22 9.54 -17.72
CA VAL A 3 -1.33 10.66 -18.03
C VAL A 3 0.11 10.28 -17.68
N THR A 4 1.05 10.61 -18.58
CA THR A 4 2.49 10.46 -18.35
C THR A 4 3.14 11.84 -18.30
N LEU A 5 3.77 12.17 -17.18
CA LEU A 5 4.43 13.45 -16.90
C LEU A 5 5.94 13.26 -16.73
N THR A 6 6.74 14.26 -17.12
CA THR A 6 8.22 14.24 -16.95
C THR A 6 8.60 14.97 -15.66
N ALA A 7 8.85 14.20 -14.60
CA ALA A 7 9.13 14.73 -13.26
C ALA A 7 10.61 15.16 -13.08
N ALA A 8 11.55 14.59 -13.86
CA ALA A 8 12.95 14.98 -13.85
C ALA A 8 13.57 14.87 -15.25
N ASP A 9 14.58 15.70 -15.56
CA ASP A 9 15.09 15.85 -16.94
C ASP A 9 16.16 14.82 -17.34
N HIS A 10 16.50 13.89 -16.45
CA HIS A 10 17.40 12.77 -16.72
C HIS A 10 16.65 11.55 -17.28
N GLY A 11 17.37 10.64 -17.94
CA GLY A 11 16.82 9.35 -18.37
C GLY A 11 16.68 8.36 -17.20
N ALA A 12 16.06 7.21 -17.47
CA ALA A 12 15.95 6.14 -16.49
C ALA A 12 17.22 5.27 -16.36
N ALA A 13 17.32 4.60 -15.22
CA ALA A 13 18.27 3.52 -14.93
C ALA A 13 17.58 2.16 -14.90
N ALA A 14 18.37 1.09 -15.05
CA ALA A 14 17.87 -0.28 -15.07
C ALA A 14 17.58 -0.83 -13.67
N TRP A 15 16.52 -1.63 -13.56
CA TRP A 15 16.09 -2.32 -12.35
C TRP A 15 16.89 -3.61 -12.16
N GLU A 16 17.99 -3.52 -11.44
CA GLU A 16 18.92 -4.64 -11.20
C GLU A 16 18.48 -5.60 -10.07
N LYS A 17 17.35 -5.33 -9.38
CA LYS A 17 16.89 -6.23 -8.31
C LYS A 17 16.34 -7.53 -8.88
N ALA A 18 16.73 -8.65 -8.26
CA ALA A 18 16.29 -9.98 -8.65
C ALA A 18 14.75 -10.12 -8.61
N LYS A 19 14.21 -10.96 -9.51
CA LYS A 19 12.83 -11.42 -9.46
C LYS A 19 12.71 -12.75 -8.74
N VAL A 20 11.52 -13.05 -8.25
CA VAL A 20 11.13 -14.38 -7.77
C VAL A 20 10.36 -15.16 -8.83
N THR A 21 10.33 -16.49 -8.73
CA THR A 21 9.75 -17.37 -9.76
C THR A 21 8.61 -18.26 -9.26
N THR A 22 8.42 -18.36 -7.94
CA THR A 22 7.35 -19.12 -7.30
C THR A 22 6.57 -18.29 -6.27
N PRO A 23 5.29 -18.59 -6.02
CA PRO A 23 4.49 -17.86 -5.03
C PRO A 23 5.04 -18.02 -3.60
N LYS A 24 5.73 -19.13 -3.32
CA LYS A 24 6.39 -19.41 -2.05
C LYS A 24 7.62 -18.53 -1.82
N GLU A 25 8.41 -18.25 -2.87
CA GLU A 25 9.54 -17.29 -2.80
C GLU A 25 9.07 -15.84 -2.60
N LEU A 26 7.95 -15.46 -3.23
CA LEU A 26 7.35 -14.14 -3.08
C LEU A 26 6.80 -13.95 -1.66
N LEU A 27 5.96 -14.89 -1.16
CA LEU A 27 5.45 -14.87 0.21
C LEU A 27 6.60 -14.84 1.24
N LYS A 28 7.67 -15.63 1.05
CA LYS A 28 8.83 -15.69 1.94
C LYS A 28 9.55 -14.35 2.13
N GLN A 29 9.61 -13.52 1.09
CA GLN A 29 10.40 -12.29 1.10
C GLN A 29 9.55 -11.03 1.32
N SER A 30 8.30 -11.03 0.84
CA SER A 30 7.34 -9.95 1.07
C SER A 30 6.62 -10.07 2.41
N CYS A 31 6.31 -11.28 2.87
CA CYS A 31 5.54 -11.52 4.10
C CYS A 31 6.29 -12.48 5.05
N PRO A 32 7.48 -12.11 5.56
CA PRO A 32 8.37 -13.03 6.28
C PRO A 32 7.82 -13.49 7.64
N LYS A 33 6.89 -12.75 8.26
CA LYS A 33 6.10 -13.20 9.43
C LYS A 33 5.20 -14.36 8.98
N GLU A 34 4.29 -14.10 8.05
CA GLU A 34 3.32 -15.06 7.49
C GLU A 34 3.97 -16.34 6.95
N TYR A 35 5.11 -16.24 6.27
CA TYR A 35 5.84 -17.40 5.76
C TYR A 35 6.35 -18.35 6.86
N ARG A 36 6.61 -17.87 8.08
CA ARG A 36 6.95 -18.73 9.23
C ARG A 36 5.74 -19.53 9.68
N ASN A 37 4.54 -18.97 9.56
CA ASN A 37 3.27 -19.60 9.96
C ASN A 37 2.70 -20.49 8.84
N CYS A 38 3.09 -20.26 7.58
CA CYS A 38 2.67 -21.07 6.43
C CYS A 38 3.21 -22.51 6.50
N LYS A 39 2.29 -23.49 6.55
CA LYS A 39 2.53 -24.93 6.31
C LYS A 39 2.56 -25.17 4.79
N ASN A 40 1.41 -25.02 4.14
CA ASN A 40 1.22 -25.15 2.69
C ASN A 40 0.45 -23.95 2.12
N ILE A 41 0.80 -23.48 0.92
CA ILE A 41 -0.04 -22.50 0.20
C ILE A 41 -1.19 -23.28 -0.46
N VAL A 42 -2.42 -22.93 -0.11
CA VAL A 42 -3.66 -23.50 -0.68
C VAL A 42 -3.93 -22.87 -2.05
N GLN A 43 -3.97 -21.53 -2.11
CA GLN A 43 -4.24 -20.79 -3.35
C GLN A 43 -3.53 -19.43 -3.36
N SER A 44 -3.37 -18.82 -4.53
CA SER A 44 -2.79 -17.47 -4.67
C SER A 44 -3.16 -16.85 -6.02
N SER A 45 -3.28 -15.52 -6.05
CA SER A 45 -3.36 -14.77 -7.32
C SER A 45 -2.08 -14.88 -8.16
N PHE A 46 -0.94 -15.24 -7.53
CA PHE A 46 0.32 -15.42 -8.21
C PHE A 46 0.46 -16.86 -8.70
N SER A 47 0.52 -17.06 -10.01
CA SER A 47 0.93 -18.35 -10.58
C SER A 47 2.44 -18.36 -10.85
N SER A 48 3.08 -19.53 -10.72
CA SER A 48 4.48 -19.72 -11.12
C SER A 48 4.71 -19.47 -12.62
N ARG A 49 3.65 -19.46 -13.44
CA ARG A 49 3.70 -18.99 -14.83
C ARG A 49 3.87 -17.48 -14.89
N LEU A 50 3.00 -16.72 -14.22
CA LEU A 50 3.07 -15.26 -14.13
C LEU A 50 4.44 -14.79 -13.61
N LEU A 51 4.93 -15.37 -12.50
CA LEU A 51 6.20 -14.99 -11.89
C LEU A 51 7.43 -15.33 -12.76
N ARG A 52 7.35 -16.35 -13.61
CA ARG A 52 8.41 -16.64 -14.61
C ARG A 52 8.36 -15.69 -15.80
N GLN A 53 7.17 -15.26 -16.24
CA GLN A 53 7.00 -14.38 -17.40
C GLN A 53 7.23 -12.89 -17.07
N SER A 54 6.73 -12.40 -15.93
CA SER A 54 6.99 -11.04 -15.43
C SER A 54 8.33 -10.94 -14.70
N HIS A 55 8.77 -9.72 -14.39
CA HIS A 55 9.89 -9.45 -13.47
C HIS A 55 9.38 -8.82 -12.19
N ILE A 56 8.93 -9.65 -11.25
CA ILE A 56 8.37 -9.22 -9.97
C ILE A 56 9.42 -9.44 -8.87
N THR A 57 9.88 -8.35 -8.27
CA THR A 57 10.74 -8.32 -7.08
C THR A 57 9.86 -8.26 -5.83
N PRO A 58 10.14 -9.03 -4.77
CA PRO A 58 9.40 -8.97 -3.51
C PRO A 58 9.57 -7.62 -2.80
N SER A 59 8.53 -7.18 -2.09
CA SER A 59 8.57 -6.02 -1.18
C SER A 59 7.54 -6.20 -0.08
N GLN A 60 7.90 -5.83 1.16
CA GLN A 60 6.98 -5.84 2.30
C GLN A 60 5.93 -4.73 2.21
N ASN A 61 6.28 -3.63 1.53
CA ASN A 61 5.37 -2.54 1.18
C ASN A 61 5.67 -2.13 -0.27
N GLY A 62 4.83 -2.58 -1.20
CA GLY A 62 5.01 -2.41 -2.64
C GLY A 62 4.96 -0.95 -3.07
N PHE A 63 4.01 -0.17 -2.53
CA PHE A 63 3.80 1.23 -2.92
C PHE A 63 4.91 2.15 -2.43
N VAL A 64 5.17 2.20 -1.12
CA VAL A 64 6.18 3.10 -0.52
C VAL A 64 7.57 2.80 -1.08
N ARG A 65 7.93 1.52 -1.22
CA ARG A 65 9.24 1.14 -1.78
C ARG A 65 9.34 1.38 -3.29
N ALA A 66 8.24 1.29 -4.06
CA ALA A 66 8.26 1.65 -5.49
C ALA A 66 8.49 3.15 -5.70
N VAL A 67 7.77 4.02 -4.97
CA VAL A 67 7.96 5.48 -5.04
C VAL A 67 9.38 5.87 -4.62
N TYR A 68 9.86 5.35 -3.48
CA TYR A 68 11.22 5.57 -3.00
C TYR A 68 12.29 5.11 -4.02
N HIS A 69 12.17 3.91 -4.59
CA HIS A 69 13.17 3.44 -5.58
C HIS A 69 13.07 4.18 -6.92
N ALA A 70 11.88 4.54 -7.38
CA ALA A 70 11.73 5.34 -8.60
C ALA A 70 12.49 6.68 -8.48
N TYR A 71 12.41 7.32 -7.31
CA TYR A 71 13.09 8.57 -7.01
C TYR A 71 14.60 8.42 -6.79
N SER A 72 15.00 7.52 -5.88
CA SER A 72 16.38 7.35 -5.44
C SER A 72 17.26 6.61 -6.44
N ASN A 73 16.66 5.86 -7.38
CA ASN A 73 17.36 5.04 -8.37
C ASN A 73 16.92 5.31 -9.82
N HIS A 74 16.15 6.37 -10.06
CA HIS A 74 15.79 6.88 -11.39
C HIS A 74 15.02 5.88 -12.27
N HIS A 75 13.98 5.23 -11.74
CA HIS A 75 13.09 4.38 -12.55
C HIS A 75 11.82 5.12 -12.92
N HIS A 76 11.29 4.93 -14.14
CA HIS A 76 9.98 5.45 -14.52
C HIS A 76 8.90 4.84 -13.61
N LEU A 77 8.11 5.64 -12.92
CA LEU A 77 7.09 5.12 -12.00
C LEU A 77 5.75 4.95 -12.75
N THR A 78 5.09 3.81 -12.56
CA THR A 78 3.69 3.63 -12.98
C THR A 78 2.82 3.34 -11.75
N LEU A 79 1.73 4.08 -11.57
CA LEU A 79 0.77 3.91 -10.47
C LEU A 79 -0.66 3.77 -11.00
N ARG A 80 -1.46 2.90 -10.38
CA ARG A 80 -2.91 2.84 -10.58
C ARG A 80 -3.65 3.49 -9.41
N PRO A 81 -4.91 3.93 -9.60
CA PRO A 81 -5.78 4.33 -8.49
C PRO A 81 -5.83 3.28 -7.37
N GLU A 82 -5.92 1.99 -7.71
CA GLU A 82 -5.95 0.89 -6.73
C GLU A 82 -4.65 0.78 -5.92
N ASP A 83 -3.49 1.04 -6.52
CA ASP A 83 -2.19 0.93 -5.83
C ASP A 83 -2.08 1.98 -4.70
N VAL A 84 -2.69 3.15 -4.89
CA VAL A 84 -2.73 4.23 -3.90
C VAL A 84 -3.85 3.99 -2.89
N TRP A 85 -5.05 3.61 -3.36
CA TRP A 85 -6.19 3.38 -2.49
C TRP A 85 -5.99 2.18 -1.54
N PHE A 86 -5.43 1.07 -2.01
CA PHE A 86 -5.08 -0.06 -1.14
C PHE A 86 -3.99 0.32 -0.12
N SER A 87 -3.06 1.22 -0.44
CA SER A 87 -2.08 1.72 0.54
C SER A 87 -2.75 2.56 1.64
N ILE A 88 -3.81 3.32 1.32
CA ILE A 88 -4.62 4.08 2.28
C ILE A 88 -5.46 3.13 3.15
N LEU A 89 -6.15 2.16 2.54
CA LEU A 89 -6.95 1.17 3.28
C LEU A 89 -6.09 0.29 4.19
N CYS A 90 -4.88 -0.10 3.77
CA CYS A 90 -3.95 -0.84 4.62
C CYS A 90 -3.57 -0.04 5.87
N GLN A 91 -3.24 1.25 5.72
CA GLN A 91 -2.95 2.13 6.85
C GLN A 91 -4.15 2.30 7.79
N LEU A 92 -5.36 2.51 7.25
CA LEU A 92 -6.58 2.56 8.07
C LEU A 92 -6.86 1.23 8.78
N SER A 93 -6.49 0.09 8.21
CA SER A 93 -6.72 -1.21 8.87
C SER A 93 -5.92 -1.36 10.16
N PHE A 94 -4.70 -0.82 10.25
CA PHE A 94 -3.93 -0.84 11.51
C PHE A 94 -4.63 -0.02 12.60
N TYR A 95 -5.09 1.19 12.26
CA TYR A 95 -5.86 2.03 13.19
C TYR A 95 -7.19 1.38 13.61
N ILE A 96 -7.97 0.87 12.66
CA ILE A 96 -9.28 0.25 12.92
C ILE A 96 -9.12 -1.01 13.78
N ASN A 97 -8.05 -1.80 13.59
CA ASN A 97 -7.77 -2.97 14.42
C ASN A 97 -7.38 -2.58 15.85
N ALA A 98 -6.52 -1.57 16.03
CA ALA A 98 -6.11 -1.10 17.35
C ALA A 98 -7.25 -0.42 18.14
N HIS A 99 -8.19 0.21 17.44
CA HIS A 99 -9.35 0.90 18.02
C HIS A 99 -10.67 0.13 17.81
N ALA A 100 -10.63 -1.20 17.61
CA ALA A 100 -11.77 -2.00 17.14
C ALA A 100 -13.02 -1.93 18.03
N GLU A 101 -12.86 -1.90 19.36
CA GLU A 101 -13.98 -1.79 20.29
C GLU A 101 -14.52 -0.36 20.41
N GLU A 102 -13.65 0.65 20.30
CA GLU A 102 -14.05 2.07 20.30
C GLU A 102 -14.85 2.43 19.04
N LEU A 103 -14.44 1.88 17.89
CA LEU A 103 -15.07 2.09 16.59
C LEU A 103 -16.19 1.07 16.29
N ARG A 104 -16.45 0.11 17.19
CA ARG A 104 -17.41 -1.00 16.98
C ARG A 104 -18.75 -0.51 16.44
N SER A 105 -19.35 0.48 17.08
CA SER A 105 -20.68 1.01 16.75
C SER A 105 -20.73 1.83 15.45
N PHE A 106 -19.58 2.27 14.93
CA PHE A 106 -19.47 2.90 13.61
C PHE A 106 -19.54 1.84 12.49
N PHE A 107 -18.94 0.67 12.72
CA PHE A 107 -18.89 -0.40 11.72
C PHE A 107 -20.04 -1.39 11.84
N VAL A 108 -20.38 -1.90 13.03
CA VAL A 108 -21.33 -3.01 13.22
C VAL A 108 -22.31 -2.77 14.37
N SER A 109 -23.51 -3.36 14.24
CA SER A 109 -24.58 -3.27 15.25
C SER A 109 -24.51 -4.32 16.38
N HIS A 110 -23.58 -5.27 16.29
CA HIS A 110 -23.49 -6.42 17.20
C HIS A 110 -22.32 -6.34 18.19
N GLN A 111 -22.47 -7.03 19.32
CA GLN A 111 -21.43 -7.21 20.34
C GLN A 111 -20.63 -8.50 20.10
N GLY A 112 -19.37 -8.54 20.53
CA GLY A 112 -18.48 -9.68 20.28
C GLY A 112 -18.12 -9.85 18.79
N LYS A 113 -17.92 -11.09 18.34
CA LYS A 113 -17.63 -11.42 16.93
C LYS A 113 -18.78 -12.24 16.35
N LYS A 114 -19.48 -11.74 15.33
CA LYS A 114 -20.47 -12.54 14.59
C LYS A 114 -19.76 -13.45 13.58
N HIS A 115 -20.11 -14.74 13.56
CA HIS A 115 -19.64 -15.65 12.53
C HIS A 115 -20.40 -15.40 11.21
N LEU A 116 -19.66 -15.37 10.10
CA LEU A 116 -20.18 -15.28 8.74
C LEU A 116 -19.59 -16.43 7.92
N GLU A 117 -20.43 -17.08 7.13
CA GLU A 117 -20.09 -18.30 6.39
C GLU A 117 -20.51 -18.18 4.92
N VAL A 118 -19.62 -18.57 4.01
CA VAL A 118 -19.92 -18.70 2.58
C VAL A 118 -19.74 -20.16 2.18
N VAL A 119 -20.86 -20.88 2.10
CA VAL A 119 -20.89 -22.27 1.63
C VAL A 119 -20.65 -22.31 0.11
N ASP A 120 -19.92 -23.33 -0.36
CA ASP A 120 -19.79 -23.74 -1.76
C ASP A 120 -19.87 -25.28 -1.86
N ALA A 121 -19.87 -25.83 -3.06
CA ALA A 121 -19.89 -27.28 -3.31
C ALA A 121 -18.51 -27.85 -3.74
N ALA A 122 -17.49 -26.99 -3.87
CA ALA A 122 -16.12 -27.39 -4.16
C ALA A 122 -15.31 -27.71 -2.90
N THR A 123 -14.32 -28.61 -3.04
CA THR A 123 -13.31 -28.92 -2.01
C THR A 123 -12.23 -27.82 -1.93
N ILE A 124 -11.39 -27.86 -0.89
CA ILE A 124 -10.30 -26.90 -0.64
C ILE A 124 -9.26 -26.84 -1.78
N GLU A 125 -9.13 -27.90 -2.58
CA GLU A 125 -8.26 -27.93 -3.77
C GLU A 125 -8.86 -27.18 -4.98
N TYR A 126 -10.19 -27.14 -5.09
CA TYR A 126 -10.89 -26.68 -6.30
C TYR A 126 -11.78 -25.43 -6.12
N ALA A 127 -12.00 -24.98 -4.89
CA ALA A 127 -12.72 -23.75 -4.60
C ALA A 127 -11.95 -22.51 -5.11
N ASP A 128 -12.66 -21.54 -5.70
CA ASP A 128 -12.12 -20.22 -6.03
C ASP A 128 -12.25 -19.31 -4.81
N PHE A 129 -11.23 -19.28 -3.95
CA PHE A 129 -11.22 -18.44 -2.75
C PHE A 129 -11.20 -16.93 -3.07
N GLY A 130 -10.83 -16.54 -4.30
CA GLY A 130 -11.03 -15.18 -4.78
C GLY A 130 -12.52 -14.85 -4.94
N ALA A 131 -13.28 -15.74 -5.57
CA ALA A 131 -14.73 -15.63 -5.67
C ALA A 131 -15.43 -15.76 -4.30
N LEU A 132 -14.98 -16.66 -3.41
CA LEU A 132 -15.52 -16.78 -2.06
C LEU A 132 -15.28 -15.51 -1.23
N ALA A 133 -14.10 -14.90 -1.32
CA ALA A 133 -13.83 -13.61 -0.68
C ALA A 133 -14.77 -12.51 -1.20
N VAL A 134 -15.04 -12.45 -2.50
CA VAL A 134 -16.04 -11.53 -3.06
C VAL A 134 -17.44 -11.81 -2.51
N ARG A 135 -17.88 -13.07 -2.41
CA ARG A 135 -19.17 -13.42 -1.76
C ARG A 135 -19.19 -13.04 -0.28
N MET A 136 -18.07 -13.15 0.44
CA MET A 136 -17.97 -12.75 1.85
C MET A 136 -18.18 -11.24 2.03
N THR A 137 -17.71 -10.38 1.10
CA THR A 137 -17.99 -8.93 1.18
C THR A 137 -19.50 -8.61 1.15
N GLN A 138 -20.31 -9.43 0.47
CA GLN A 138 -21.77 -9.30 0.39
C GLN A 138 -22.50 -9.82 1.65
N LEU A 139 -21.80 -10.53 2.53
CA LEU A 139 -22.30 -10.88 3.86
C LEU A 139 -21.93 -9.82 4.88
N ILE A 140 -20.69 -9.33 4.84
CA ILE A 140 -20.22 -8.21 5.67
C ILE A 140 -21.11 -6.97 5.44
N GLU A 141 -21.48 -6.67 4.20
CA GLU A 141 -22.43 -5.61 3.81
C GLU A 141 -23.76 -5.64 4.60
N LYS A 142 -24.25 -6.81 5.00
CA LYS A 142 -25.53 -6.97 5.75
C LYS A 142 -25.39 -6.71 7.25
N GLU A 143 -24.17 -6.69 7.76
CA GLU A 143 -23.85 -6.48 9.18
C GLU A 143 -23.32 -5.06 9.46
N VAL A 144 -22.97 -4.32 8.40
CA VAL A 144 -22.41 -2.97 8.48
C VAL A 144 -23.50 -1.91 8.59
N VAL A 145 -23.28 -0.91 9.45
CA VAL A 145 -24.27 0.13 9.78
C VAL A 145 -24.46 1.16 8.65
N ASP A 146 -23.42 1.44 7.86
CA ASP A 146 -23.47 2.35 6.69
C ASP A 146 -23.34 1.57 5.35
N PRO A 147 -24.42 1.44 4.56
CA PRO A 147 -24.37 0.79 3.25
C PRO A 147 -23.43 1.47 2.22
N GLU A 148 -23.10 2.76 2.37
CA GLU A 148 -22.17 3.44 1.47
C GLU A 148 -20.73 2.91 1.60
N LEU A 149 -20.40 2.27 2.73
CA LEU A 149 -19.07 1.78 3.07
C LEU A 149 -18.58 0.69 2.09
N ARG A 150 -19.48 -0.01 1.39
CA ARG A 150 -19.10 -0.93 0.30
C ARG A 150 -18.64 -0.19 -0.96
N THR A 151 -19.34 0.86 -1.37
CA THR A 151 -19.00 1.69 -2.56
C THR A 151 -17.71 2.48 -2.35
N TRP A 152 -17.42 2.82 -1.09
CA TRP A 152 -16.13 3.38 -0.67
C TRP A 152 -14.94 2.45 -1.00
N ILE A 153 -15.11 1.12 -1.00
CA ILE A 153 -13.99 0.17 -1.10
C ILE A 153 -13.58 -0.23 -2.55
N MET A 154 -14.49 -0.36 -3.54
CA MET A 154 -14.17 -0.98 -4.87
C MET A 154 -14.68 -0.21 -6.14
N PRO A 155 -13.84 0.01 -7.19
CA PRO A 155 -14.22 0.57 -8.51
C PRO A 155 -13.79 -0.28 -9.78
N ALA A 156 -14.08 0.19 -11.02
CA ALA A 156 -13.73 -0.43 -12.33
C ALA A 156 -13.68 0.58 -13.54
N PHE A 157 -13.00 0.26 -14.68
CA PHE A 157 -12.39 1.27 -15.61
C PHE A 157 -12.46 1.01 -17.16
N SER A 158 -12.11 2.02 -18.01
CA SER A 158 -11.82 1.95 -19.48
C SER A 158 -10.97 3.16 -20.04
N THR A 159 -10.63 3.28 -21.36
CA THR A 159 -9.44 4.08 -21.87
C THR A 159 -9.39 4.64 -23.34
N THR A 160 -8.47 5.61 -23.66
CA THR A 160 -7.90 5.97 -25.03
C THR A 160 -7.63 7.48 -25.51
N THR A 161 -6.55 8.35 -25.59
CA THR A 161 -5.07 8.62 -25.31
C THR A 161 -4.79 10.18 -25.21
N TYR A 162 -3.71 11.02 -25.50
CA TYR A 162 -2.29 11.17 -26.04
C TYR A 162 -1.77 12.66 -25.74
N LEU A 163 -0.61 13.36 -26.03
CA LEU A 163 0.77 13.25 -26.66
C LEU A 163 1.72 14.55 -26.49
N GLN A 164 3.08 14.44 -26.38
CA GLN A 164 4.21 15.44 -26.73
C GLN A 164 4.55 16.70 -25.81
N LYS A 165 5.70 17.47 -25.83
CA LYS A 165 7.19 17.41 -26.22
C LYS A 165 8.06 18.66 -25.79
N TYR A 166 9.42 18.61 -25.96
CA TYR A 166 10.47 19.68 -26.27
C TYR A 166 11.62 20.07 -25.24
N PHE A 167 12.90 20.04 -25.72
CA PHE A 167 14.20 20.59 -25.18
C PHE A 167 14.94 19.95 -23.96
N SER A 168 16.14 20.45 -23.59
CA SER A 168 17.21 19.75 -22.80
C SER A 168 18.24 20.68 -22.09
N TYR A 169 19.07 20.17 -21.14
CA TYR A 169 20.54 20.42 -20.91
C TYR A 169 21.05 19.92 -19.53
N GLY A 170 22.36 19.65 -19.39
CA GLY A 170 23.09 19.62 -18.09
C GLY A 170 23.27 18.27 -17.39
N MET A 171 24.27 18.18 -16.49
CA MET A 171 24.52 17.01 -15.61
C MET A 171 24.80 17.44 -14.16
N THR A 172 24.14 16.76 -13.22
CA THR A 172 24.32 16.84 -11.76
C THR A 172 24.03 15.44 -11.19
N LEU A 173 24.49 15.13 -9.97
CA LEU A 173 24.06 13.93 -9.23
C LEU A 173 22.65 14.13 -8.64
N VAL A 174 21.65 14.24 -9.51
CA VAL A 174 20.24 14.50 -9.14
C VAL A 174 19.48 13.21 -8.81
N CYS A 175 18.88 13.16 -7.63
CA CYS A 175 17.75 12.25 -7.35
C CYS A 175 16.48 12.76 -8.07
N GLY A 176 15.58 11.85 -8.41
CA GLY A 176 14.37 12.20 -9.14
C GLY A 176 13.75 11.00 -9.89
N ILE A 177 12.44 11.05 -10.07
CA ILE A 177 11.71 10.12 -10.95
C ILE A 177 11.78 10.69 -12.38
N PRO A 178 12.24 9.94 -13.41
CA PRO A 178 12.31 10.44 -14.79
C PRO A 178 10.93 10.81 -15.36
N THR A 179 10.01 9.85 -15.37
CA THR A 179 8.58 10.09 -15.68
C THR A 179 7.69 9.32 -14.72
N VAL A 180 6.50 9.86 -14.47
CA VAL A 180 5.42 9.17 -13.75
C VAL A 180 4.27 8.95 -14.72
N THR A 181 3.73 7.74 -14.75
CA THR A 181 2.48 7.40 -15.43
C THR A 181 1.41 7.11 -14.39
N LEU A 182 0.39 7.98 -14.30
CA LEU A 182 -0.82 7.70 -13.54
C LEU A 182 -1.82 7.01 -14.48
N LEU A 183 -2.22 5.79 -14.15
CA LEU A 183 -3.22 5.00 -14.86
C LEU A 183 -4.64 5.38 -14.44
N GLY A 184 -5.65 4.76 -15.06
CA GLY A 184 -7.07 5.10 -14.88
C GLY A 184 -7.48 6.37 -15.63
N GLU A 185 -8.43 7.11 -15.08
CA GLU A 185 -8.92 8.40 -15.55
C GLU A 185 -8.93 9.42 -14.42
N LYS A 186 -8.91 10.73 -14.73
CA LYS A 186 -8.94 11.80 -13.73
C LYS A 186 -10.06 11.62 -12.70
N ALA A 187 -11.23 11.19 -13.16
CA ALA A 187 -12.40 10.91 -12.33
C ALA A 187 -12.16 9.83 -11.25
N ASP A 188 -11.25 8.87 -11.47
CA ASP A 188 -10.88 7.85 -10.47
C ASP A 188 -10.11 8.50 -9.31
N TRP A 189 -9.22 9.45 -9.64
CA TRP A 189 -8.42 10.20 -8.67
C TRP A 189 -9.26 11.27 -7.96
N GLU A 190 -10.19 11.94 -8.66
CA GLU A 190 -11.19 12.85 -8.08
C GLU A 190 -12.13 12.10 -7.11
N SER A 191 -12.57 10.90 -7.49
CA SER A 191 -13.33 10.00 -6.60
C SER A 191 -12.51 9.61 -5.36
N MET A 192 -11.21 9.34 -5.52
CA MET A 192 -10.32 9.04 -4.39
C MET A 192 -10.17 10.22 -3.41
N VAL A 193 -10.09 11.47 -3.92
CA VAL A 193 -10.11 12.69 -3.07
C VAL A 193 -11.41 12.78 -2.29
N ALA A 194 -12.57 12.62 -2.94
CA ALA A 194 -13.87 12.67 -2.27
C ALA A 194 -14.05 11.54 -1.23
N LYS A 195 -13.51 10.35 -1.49
CA LYS A 195 -13.51 9.22 -0.54
C LYS A 195 -12.73 9.49 0.76
N LEU A 196 -11.88 10.52 0.80
CA LEU A 196 -11.24 10.94 2.05
C LEU A 196 -12.23 11.56 3.05
N ASP A 197 -13.37 12.09 2.61
CA ASP A 197 -14.29 12.87 3.46
C ASP A 197 -15.01 12.02 4.54
N LYS A 198 -15.04 10.69 4.37
CA LYS A 198 -15.51 9.73 5.38
C LYS A 198 -14.46 9.45 6.48
N ILE A 199 -13.16 9.56 6.19
CA ILE A 199 -12.09 9.12 7.08
C ILE A 199 -12.02 9.91 8.42
N PRO A 200 -12.17 11.25 8.46
CA PRO A 200 -12.15 12.01 9.73
C PRO A 200 -13.22 11.61 10.74
N GLN A 201 -14.28 10.92 10.30
CA GLN A 201 -15.38 10.45 11.16
C GLN A 201 -14.93 9.32 12.10
N LEU A 202 -13.79 8.68 11.81
CA LEU A 202 -13.14 7.66 12.64
C LEU A 202 -12.29 8.24 13.79
N GLY A 203 -12.12 9.56 13.89
CA GLY A 203 -11.43 10.22 15.01
C GLY A 203 -10.28 11.15 14.62
N GLU A 204 -9.59 11.70 15.63
CA GLU A 204 -8.58 12.76 15.46
C GLU A 204 -7.37 12.32 14.63
N GLN A 205 -6.85 11.10 14.86
CA GLN A 205 -5.72 10.57 14.09
C GLN A 205 -6.09 10.36 12.60
N PRO A 206 -7.21 9.69 12.25
CA PRO A 206 -7.76 9.67 10.89
C PRO A 206 -7.97 11.04 10.25
N ALA A 207 -8.39 12.06 11.02
CA ALA A 207 -8.53 13.43 10.53
C ALA A 207 -7.16 14.07 10.18
N ILE A 208 -6.12 13.83 10.98
CA ILE A 208 -4.75 14.27 10.68
C ILE A 208 -4.19 13.53 9.46
N PHE A 209 -4.36 12.21 9.38
CA PHE A 209 -3.98 11.39 8.23
C PHE A 209 -4.65 11.87 6.92
N THR A 210 -5.96 12.18 6.98
CA THR A 210 -6.71 12.79 5.88
C THR A 210 -6.11 14.12 5.40
N ARG A 211 -5.68 14.97 6.33
CA ARG A 211 -5.03 16.25 6.02
C ARG A 211 -3.65 16.09 5.36
N LEU A 212 -2.93 14.99 5.61
CA LEU A 212 -1.69 14.66 4.90
C LEU A 212 -1.96 14.05 3.52
N LEU A 213 -2.99 13.22 3.37
CA LEU A 213 -3.31 12.60 2.08
C LEU A 213 -3.87 13.58 1.05
N ARG A 214 -4.72 14.52 1.48
CA ARG A 214 -5.52 15.35 0.55
C ARG A 214 -4.66 16.13 -0.46
N PRO A 215 -3.60 16.88 -0.08
CA PRO A 215 -2.78 17.59 -1.06
C PRO A 215 -2.08 16.64 -2.05
N VAL A 216 -1.68 15.43 -1.60
CA VAL A 216 -1.04 14.43 -2.47
C VAL A 216 -2.02 13.95 -3.55
N LEU A 217 -3.26 13.63 -3.17
CA LEU A 217 -4.28 13.17 -4.13
C LEU A 217 -4.77 14.30 -5.03
N GLU A 218 -4.91 15.53 -4.52
CA GLU A 218 -5.25 16.71 -5.31
C GLU A 218 -4.14 17.04 -6.33
N ARG A 219 -2.87 16.80 -6.00
CA ARG A 219 -1.75 16.90 -6.96
C ARG A 219 -1.71 15.74 -7.96
N PHE A 220 -2.17 14.53 -7.61
CA PHE A 220 -2.41 13.47 -8.59
C PHE A 220 -3.53 13.86 -9.56
N VAL A 221 -4.66 14.40 -9.09
CA VAL A 221 -5.74 14.94 -9.92
C VAL A 221 -5.24 16.06 -10.85
N THR A 222 -4.50 17.03 -10.30
CA THR A 222 -3.93 18.16 -11.05
C THR A 222 -2.92 17.72 -12.10
N SER A 223 -2.27 16.56 -11.92
CA SER A 223 -1.35 15.98 -12.91
C SER A 223 -2.05 15.59 -14.22
N PHE A 224 -3.38 15.46 -14.26
CA PHE A 224 -4.15 15.24 -15.50
C PHE A 224 -4.48 16.55 -16.24
N ASP A 225 -4.55 17.67 -15.52
CA ASP A 225 -4.88 18.98 -16.11
C ASP A 225 -3.62 19.71 -16.63
N ASP A 226 -2.52 19.68 -15.86
CA ASP A 226 -1.23 20.28 -16.28
C ASP A 226 -0.01 19.38 -15.91
N PRO A 227 0.18 18.26 -16.65
CA PRO A 227 1.34 17.36 -16.49
C PRO A 227 2.69 18.00 -16.87
N SER A 228 2.70 19.22 -17.42
CA SER A 228 3.90 19.95 -17.82
C SER A 228 4.35 21.01 -16.82
N SER A 229 3.49 21.43 -15.91
CA SER A 229 3.79 22.49 -14.94
C SER A 229 5.00 22.18 -14.06
N GLN A 230 5.76 23.24 -13.73
CA GLN A 230 6.80 23.12 -12.70
C GLN A 230 6.20 22.77 -11.34
N HIS A 231 4.96 23.17 -11.03
CA HIS A 231 4.30 22.79 -9.77
C HIS A 231 4.06 21.28 -9.63
N ILE A 232 3.72 20.57 -10.72
CA ILE A 232 3.63 19.10 -10.69
C ILE A 232 5.04 18.47 -10.62
N ARG A 233 6.04 19.04 -11.28
CA ARG A 233 7.44 18.59 -11.18
C ARG A 233 8.02 18.78 -9.77
N ASP A 234 7.76 19.90 -9.12
CA ASP A 234 8.12 20.22 -7.74
C ASP A 234 7.38 19.32 -6.73
N PHE A 235 6.14 18.93 -7.03
CA PHE A 235 5.40 17.95 -6.23
C PHE A 235 6.05 16.56 -6.32
N TRP A 236 6.41 16.08 -7.52
CA TRP A 236 7.08 14.79 -7.68
C TRP A 236 8.54 14.80 -7.22
N SER A 237 9.24 15.94 -7.24
CA SER A 237 10.59 16.06 -6.66
C SER A 237 10.61 16.01 -5.13
N LYS A 238 9.45 16.22 -4.49
CA LYS A 238 9.21 16.09 -3.04
C LYS A 238 8.62 14.73 -2.60
N CYS A 239 8.51 13.76 -3.49
CA CYS A 239 7.82 12.49 -3.17
C CYS A 239 8.55 11.66 -2.10
N ALA A 240 9.87 11.50 -2.23
CA ALA A 240 10.72 10.78 -1.32
C ALA A 240 12.06 11.51 -1.16
N HIS A 241 12.70 11.38 0.00
CA HIS A 241 14.11 11.71 0.19
C HIS A 241 14.64 10.89 1.37
N GLU A 242 15.84 10.30 1.23
CA GLU A 242 16.44 9.46 2.27
C GLU A 242 17.65 10.16 2.90
N THR A 243 17.77 10.05 4.22
CA THR A 243 18.86 10.66 5.01
C THR A 243 19.34 9.67 6.07
N GLY A 244 20.62 9.28 6.04
CA GLY A 244 21.18 8.27 6.93
C GLY A 244 22.71 8.30 6.97
N GLY A 245 23.29 7.33 7.69
CA GLY A 245 24.74 7.21 7.92
C GLY A 245 25.04 5.87 8.59
N SER A 246 26.01 5.83 9.53
CA SER A 246 26.33 4.63 10.33
C SER A 246 25.28 4.31 11.43
N GLY A 247 24.00 4.53 11.14
CA GLY A 247 22.88 4.46 12.08
C GLY A 247 21.55 4.41 11.31
N PRO A 248 20.42 4.87 11.92
CA PRO A 248 19.12 4.83 11.26
C PRO A 248 19.08 5.63 9.95
N TYR A 249 18.38 5.08 8.96
CA TYR A 249 18.12 5.69 7.66
C TYR A 249 16.66 6.16 7.64
N TYR A 250 16.44 7.46 7.47
CA TYR A 250 15.11 8.06 7.53
C TYR A 250 14.59 8.40 6.13
N LEU A 251 13.40 7.89 5.81
CA LEU A 251 12.59 8.35 4.70
C LEU A 251 11.85 9.64 5.09
N SER A 252 11.82 10.59 4.16
CA SER A 252 11.03 11.83 4.20
C SER A 252 10.42 12.09 2.82
N GLY A 253 9.70 13.19 2.66
CA GLY A 253 8.86 13.45 1.47
C GLY A 253 7.42 13.02 1.69
N TRP A 254 6.51 13.40 0.78
CA TRP A 254 5.08 13.18 0.99
C TRP A 254 4.68 11.69 1.05
N ILE A 255 5.52 10.77 0.54
CA ILE A 255 5.28 9.33 0.65
C ILE A 255 5.16 8.85 2.11
N THR A 256 5.74 9.58 3.06
CA THR A 256 5.62 9.28 4.50
C THR A 256 4.19 9.37 5.03
N ALA A 257 3.27 10.07 4.35
CA ALA A 257 1.85 10.05 4.68
C ALA A 257 1.25 8.63 4.65
N PHE A 258 1.81 7.73 3.83
CA PHE A 258 1.40 6.32 3.72
C PHE A 258 2.11 5.41 4.76
N CYS A 259 2.82 6.02 5.72
CA CYS A 259 3.46 5.43 6.89
C CYS A 259 3.09 6.25 8.14
N PHE A 260 1.80 6.42 8.38
CA PHE A 260 1.22 7.19 9.48
C PHE A 260 1.04 6.37 10.76
N TRP A 261 0.69 5.09 10.63
CA TRP A 261 0.65 4.12 11.73
C TRP A 261 1.63 2.97 11.47
N ASP A 262 2.20 2.41 12.54
CA ASP A 262 2.89 1.12 12.52
C ASP A 262 1.89 -0.05 12.45
N GLU A 263 2.40 -1.30 12.36
CA GLU A 263 1.56 -2.50 12.23
C GLU A 263 0.66 -2.77 13.46
N ASP A 264 1.00 -2.20 14.61
CA ASP A 264 0.25 -2.27 15.86
C ASP A 264 -0.76 -1.10 16.00
N GLY A 265 -0.96 -0.30 14.94
CA GLY A 265 -1.92 0.81 14.88
C GLY A 265 -1.48 2.08 15.63
N LYS A 266 -0.22 2.17 16.05
CA LYS A 266 0.30 3.29 16.85
C LYS A 266 0.87 4.37 15.94
N CYS A 267 0.58 5.63 16.29
CA CYS A 267 0.90 6.78 15.44
C CYS A 267 2.42 7.05 15.34
N LEU A 268 2.90 7.10 14.10
CA LEU A 268 4.25 7.55 13.72
C LEU A 268 4.28 9.08 13.56
N TYR A 269 3.18 9.71 13.15
CA TYR A 269 2.99 11.16 13.17
C TYR A 269 2.63 11.63 14.60
N ARG A 270 3.60 11.58 15.54
CA ARG A 270 3.36 11.88 16.96
C ARG A 270 3.08 13.37 17.21
N ASP A 271 4.11 14.14 17.52
CA ASP A 271 3.99 15.58 17.78
C ASP A 271 3.94 16.43 16.48
N GLY A 272 4.01 15.79 15.32
CA GLY A 272 4.24 16.42 14.01
C GLY A 272 5.62 17.10 13.84
N PRO A 273 5.97 17.53 12.62
CA PRO A 273 7.16 18.36 12.40
C PRO A 273 6.97 19.79 12.95
N ILE A 274 8.07 20.41 13.37
CA ILE A 274 8.07 21.77 13.94
C ILE A 274 8.26 22.84 12.84
N GLY A 275 8.82 22.46 11.69
CA GLY A 275 9.04 23.34 10.55
C GLY A 275 9.58 22.59 9.32
N PRO A 276 9.73 23.28 8.18
CA PRO A 276 10.32 22.72 6.97
C PRO A 276 11.81 22.39 7.16
N VAL A 277 12.31 21.40 6.40
CA VAL A 277 13.76 21.21 6.21
C VAL A 277 14.35 22.45 5.55
N THR A 278 15.46 22.97 6.11
CA THR A 278 16.21 24.10 5.52
C THR A 278 17.68 23.73 5.32
N LEU A 279 18.38 24.48 4.47
CA LEU A 279 19.83 24.35 4.27
C LEU A 279 20.65 24.81 5.49
N ALA A 280 20.03 25.56 6.43
CA ALA A 280 20.68 26.14 7.60
C ALA A 280 20.76 25.14 8.77
N ALA A 281 21.54 24.07 8.56
CA ALA A 281 21.78 22.95 9.46
C ALA A 281 20.55 22.04 9.76
N PHE A 282 20.85 20.85 10.30
CA PHE A 282 19.85 19.90 10.80
C PHE A 282 19.20 20.45 12.09
N ALA A 283 18.25 21.37 11.94
CA ALA A 283 17.54 22.03 13.03
C ALA A 283 16.55 21.10 13.76
N GLY A 284 17.09 20.09 14.45
CA GLY A 284 16.37 19.14 15.29
C GLY A 284 15.78 17.93 14.54
N ASN A 285 15.52 16.85 15.28
CA ASN A 285 14.98 15.59 14.77
C ASN A 285 13.51 15.67 14.30
N ARG A 286 12.93 16.87 14.17
CA ARG A 286 11.53 17.14 13.85
C ARG A 286 11.34 18.16 12.71
N ALA A 287 12.33 18.30 11.82
CA ALA A 287 12.11 18.97 10.53
C ALA A 287 11.35 18.05 9.56
N GLY A 288 10.41 18.62 8.79
CA GLY A 288 9.54 17.89 7.87
C GLY A 288 9.67 18.33 6.42
N CYS A 289 9.19 17.50 5.48
CA CYS A 289 9.04 17.94 4.10
C CYS A 289 7.79 18.83 3.98
N GLU A 290 7.89 19.97 3.31
CA GLU A 290 6.75 20.89 3.13
C GLU A 290 6.17 20.78 1.72
N LEU A 291 4.86 20.52 1.64
CA LEU A 291 4.07 20.56 0.41
C LEU A 291 2.74 21.25 0.73
N ASP A 292 2.44 22.32 -0.01
CA ASP A 292 1.17 23.06 0.07
C ASP A 292 0.79 23.49 1.51
N GLY A 293 1.80 23.95 2.27
CA GLY A 293 1.65 24.37 3.68
C GLY A 293 1.52 23.24 4.69
N ILE A 294 1.53 21.98 4.26
CA ILE A 294 1.48 20.79 5.12
C ILE A 294 2.90 20.23 5.32
N LEU A 295 3.23 19.89 6.56
CA LEU A 295 4.51 19.31 6.96
C LEU A 295 4.39 17.79 7.17
N TYR A 296 5.13 17.03 6.35
CA TYR A 296 5.18 15.58 6.36
C TYR A 296 6.37 15.11 7.24
N HIS A 297 6.19 14.03 7.99
CA HIS A 297 7.14 13.56 8.98
C HIS A 297 8.36 12.83 8.36
N ARG A 298 9.24 12.36 9.24
CA ARG A 298 10.32 11.43 8.90
C ARG A 298 9.97 10.08 9.51
N VAL A 299 10.19 9.01 8.77
CA VAL A 299 9.92 7.62 9.18
C VAL A 299 11.23 6.85 9.06
N ASP A 300 11.58 6.06 10.07
CA ASP A 300 12.74 5.17 9.93
C ASP A 300 12.45 4.13 8.83
N THR A 301 13.42 3.81 8.00
CA THR A 301 13.26 2.79 6.96
C THR A 301 13.09 1.38 7.52
N SER A 302 13.33 1.14 8.83
CA SER A 302 12.86 -0.05 9.56
C SER A 302 11.39 0.02 9.98
N ASP A 303 10.87 1.23 10.23
CA ASP A 303 9.52 1.49 10.77
C ASP A 303 8.48 1.67 9.64
N ILE A 304 8.86 1.46 8.39
CA ILE A 304 7.93 1.42 7.24
C ILE A 304 7.06 0.16 7.39
N PRO A 305 5.76 0.29 7.69
CA PRO A 305 4.87 -0.84 7.93
C PRO A 305 4.63 -1.65 6.65
N CYS A 306 4.20 -2.89 6.80
CA CYS A 306 3.78 -3.70 5.67
C CYS A 306 2.64 -3.06 4.86
N GLY A 307 2.60 -3.39 3.57
CA GLY A 307 1.57 -2.94 2.62
C GLY A 307 0.47 -3.98 2.40
N PHE A 308 0.23 -4.87 3.36
CA PHE A 308 -0.75 -5.95 3.27
C PHE A 308 -1.49 -6.20 4.58
N ALA A 309 -2.72 -6.67 4.47
CA ALA A 309 -3.49 -7.23 5.58
C ALA A 309 -3.38 -8.75 5.60
N SER A 310 -3.58 -9.35 6.78
CA SER A 310 -3.65 -10.79 7.00
C SER A 310 -4.81 -11.12 7.92
N VAL A 311 -5.63 -12.11 7.55
CA VAL A 311 -6.82 -12.52 8.33
C VAL A 311 -6.93 -14.04 8.45
N PRO A 312 -7.23 -14.60 9.63
CA PRO A 312 -7.48 -16.03 9.79
C PRO A 312 -8.83 -16.40 9.16
N VAL A 313 -8.88 -17.55 8.50
CA VAL A 313 -10.05 -18.11 7.82
C VAL A 313 -10.14 -19.59 8.17
N LYS A 314 -11.27 -20.02 8.75
CA LYS A 314 -11.59 -21.44 8.83
C LYS A 314 -12.18 -21.91 7.50
N VAL A 315 -11.71 -23.04 6.99
CA VAL A 315 -12.33 -23.76 5.88
C VAL A 315 -12.81 -25.10 6.41
N ASN A 316 -14.08 -25.44 6.17
CA ASN A 316 -14.59 -26.78 6.39
C ASN A 316 -14.78 -27.45 5.03
N ASP A 317 -14.01 -28.50 4.77
CA ASP A 317 -14.13 -29.30 3.54
C ASP A 317 -14.84 -30.62 3.87
N ASN A 318 -16.15 -30.66 3.64
CA ASN A 318 -16.99 -31.86 3.82
C ASN A 318 -16.93 -32.51 5.21
N GLY A 319 -16.51 -31.77 6.24
CA GLY A 319 -16.32 -32.24 7.62
C GLY A 319 -14.90 -32.02 8.16
N ASP A 320 -13.89 -31.94 7.30
CA ASP A 320 -12.50 -31.70 7.71
C ASP A 320 -12.24 -30.19 7.88
N GLU A 321 -11.90 -29.75 9.10
CA GLU A 321 -11.59 -28.34 9.38
C GLU A 321 -10.11 -28.00 9.18
N TYR A 322 -9.85 -26.99 8.36
CA TYR A 322 -8.53 -26.41 8.12
C TYR A 322 -8.44 -25.01 8.73
N ASN A 323 -7.44 -24.82 9.59
CA ASN A 323 -7.02 -23.48 10.01
C ASN A 323 -6.15 -22.87 8.91
N THR A 324 -6.64 -21.81 8.27
CA THR A 324 -5.94 -21.15 7.16
C THR A 324 -5.84 -19.65 7.40
N ARG A 325 -4.95 -18.97 6.66
CA ARG A 325 -4.83 -17.51 6.67
C ARG A 325 -4.85 -16.96 5.27
N MET A 326 -5.58 -15.87 5.06
CA MET A 326 -5.57 -15.11 3.81
C MET A 326 -4.75 -13.83 3.98
N VAL A 327 -3.77 -13.63 3.11
CA VAL A 327 -2.88 -12.46 3.08
C VAL A 327 -3.12 -11.72 1.78
N ALA A 328 -3.41 -10.42 1.82
CA ALA A 328 -3.70 -9.62 0.63
C ALA A 328 -3.14 -8.20 0.72
N GLY A 329 -2.50 -7.71 -0.36
CA GLY A 329 -2.03 -6.33 -0.42
C GLY A 329 -0.96 -6.08 -1.49
N LEU A 330 -0.20 -5.00 -1.30
CA LEU A 330 0.85 -4.50 -2.17
C LEU A 330 2.19 -5.13 -1.77
N VAL A 331 2.49 -6.27 -2.38
CA VAL A 331 3.47 -7.26 -1.91
C VAL A 331 4.63 -7.49 -2.88
N GLY A 332 4.85 -6.54 -3.78
CA GLY A 332 5.96 -6.60 -4.74
C GLY A 332 6.08 -5.34 -5.59
N ILE A 333 7.10 -5.34 -6.44
CA ILE A 333 7.37 -4.33 -7.45
C ILE A 333 7.61 -5.07 -8.77
N GLN A 334 6.81 -4.80 -9.79
CA GLN A 334 7.00 -5.31 -11.14
C GLN A 334 7.85 -4.32 -11.93
N ALA A 335 8.89 -4.81 -12.60
CA ALA A 335 9.68 -4.03 -13.52
C ALA A 335 9.38 -4.41 -14.98
N THR A 336 9.35 -3.41 -15.86
CA THR A 336 9.07 -3.55 -17.31
C THR A 336 10.02 -2.66 -18.11
N SER A 337 10.27 -3.03 -19.37
CA SER A 337 11.03 -2.19 -20.30
C SER A 337 10.19 -1.01 -20.79
N SER A 338 10.66 0.23 -20.57
CA SER A 338 9.99 1.43 -21.07
C SER A 338 10.23 1.63 -22.57
N ALA A 339 9.25 2.19 -23.27
CA ALA A 339 9.42 2.69 -24.64
C ALA A 339 10.11 4.06 -24.68
N ASP A 340 10.12 4.80 -23.55
CA ASP A 340 10.76 6.11 -23.38
C ASP A 340 12.26 6.03 -23.02
N ASP A 341 12.84 4.83 -22.98
CA ASP A 341 14.28 4.63 -22.78
C ASP A 341 15.08 5.37 -23.87
N ARG A 342 15.65 6.53 -23.53
CA ARG A 342 16.49 7.37 -24.41
C ARG A 342 17.86 6.73 -24.76
N ARG A 343 17.98 5.40 -24.71
CA ARG A 343 19.20 4.62 -24.98
C ARG A 343 19.02 3.78 -26.25
N PRO A 344 20.11 3.47 -27.00
CA PRO A 344 20.01 2.61 -28.18
C PRO A 344 19.54 1.19 -27.82
N ARG A 345 18.72 0.58 -28.70
CA ARG A 345 17.97 -0.68 -28.50
C ARG A 345 18.82 -1.97 -28.45
N GLN A 346 19.99 -1.96 -27.79
CA GLN A 346 20.89 -3.13 -27.69
C GLN A 346 20.78 -3.90 -26.36
N ASN A 347 20.04 -3.39 -25.38
CA ASN A 347 19.57 -4.15 -24.22
C ASN A 347 18.13 -3.74 -23.91
N THR A 348 17.26 -4.70 -23.60
CA THR A 348 15.92 -4.44 -23.08
C THR A 348 16.01 -4.24 -21.57
N SER A 349 16.58 -3.11 -21.15
CA SER A 349 16.58 -2.69 -19.75
C SER A 349 15.16 -2.63 -19.21
N LEU A 350 14.94 -3.23 -18.04
CA LEU A 350 13.73 -2.98 -17.26
C LEU A 350 13.93 -1.64 -16.56
N SER A 351 13.12 -0.64 -16.88
CA SER A 351 13.38 0.76 -16.52
C SER A 351 12.15 1.48 -15.98
N SER A 352 10.95 0.90 -16.15
CA SER A 352 9.75 1.30 -15.43
C SER A 352 9.42 0.30 -14.32
N ILE A 353 8.91 0.79 -13.20
CA ILE A 353 8.46 0.00 -12.07
C ILE A 353 7.05 0.37 -11.63
N GLN A 354 6.31 -0.64 -11.13
CA GLN A 354 4.93 -0.53 -10.69
C GLN A 354 4.72 -1.35 -9.38
N PRO A 355 3.94 -0.87 -8.40
CA PRO A 355 3.50 -1.67 -7.26
C PRO A 355 2.69 -2.90 -7.69
N VAL A 356 2.83 -4.01 -6.98
CA VAL A 356 2.12 -5.27 -7.30
C VAL A 356 1.17 -5.65 -6.18
N SER A 357 -0.13 -5.51 -6.45
CA SER A 357 -1.21 -6.03 -5.62
C SER A 357 -1.43 -7.53 -5.87
N GLY A 358 -1.63 -8.32 -4.81
CA GLY A 358 -2.06 -9.72 -4.92
C GLY A 358 -2.31 -10.38 -3.56
N TRP A 359 -2.61 -11.68 -3.57
CA TRP A 359 -2.99 -12.43 -2.37
C TRP A 359 -2.52 -13.89 -2.34
N TRP A 360 -2.50 -14.46 -1.15
CA TRP A 360 -2.36 -15.89 -0.86
C TRP A 360 -3.42 -16.34 0.14
N MET A 361 -3.75 -17.62 0.08
CA MET A 361 -4.38 -18.35 1.16
C MET A 361 -3.48 -19.55 1.50
N TYR A 362 -3.18 -19.75 2.77
CA TYR A 362 -2.29 -20.83 3.22
C TYR A 362 -2.82 -21.55 4.45
N GLU A 363 -2.56 -22.85 4.53
CA GLU A 363 -2.74 -23.69 5.71
C GLU A 363 -1.73 -23.26 6.78
N GLU A 364 -2.20 -22.98 7.99
CA GLU A 364 -1.33 -22.64 9.11
C GLU A 364 -0.56 -23.87 9.61
N ARG A 365 0.62 -23.66 10.21
CA ARG A 365 1.32 -24.74 10.91
C ARG A 365 0.59 -25.07 12.20
N ASP A 366 0.46 -26.36 12.46
CA ASP A 366 -0.08 -26.89 13.71
C ASP A 366 0.82 -26.41 14.86
N VAL A 367 0.33 -25.41 15.59
CA VAL A 367 1.03 -24.84 16.75
C VAL A 367 0.97 -25.88 17.87
N GLY A 368 2.13 -26.32 18.34
CA GLY A 368 2.21 -27.23 19.49
C GLY A 368 1.60 -26.60 20.74
N PRO A 369 1.15 -27.40 21.73
CA PRO A 369 0.41 -26.89 22.89
C PRO A 369 1.18 -25.90 23.78
N ASP A 370 2.50 -25.72 23.57
CA ASP A 370 3.35 -24.76 24.30
C ASP A 370 3.40 -23.34 23.67
N GLU A 371 2.83 -23.12 22.47
CA GLU A 371 2.72 -21.79 21.83
C GLU A 371 1.25 -21.37 21.61
N SER A 372 0.36 -21.76 22.52
CA SER A 372 -1.02 -21.24 22.55
C SER A 372 -1.02 -19.74 22.86
N TRP A 373 -1.09 -18.91 21.82
CA TRP A 373 -1.41 -17.49 21.96
C TRP A 373 -2.72 -17.36 22.72
N GLU A 374 -2.67 -16.68 23.86
CA GLU A 374 -3.85 -16.43 24.69
C GLU A 374 -4.88 -15.70 23.82
N MET A 375 -6.07 -16.31 23.65
CA MET A 375 -7.23 -15.51 23.29
C MET A 375 -7.48 -14.60 24.48
N GLU A 376 -7.30 -13.29 24.30
CA GLU A 376 -7.51 -12.31 25.38
C GLU A 376 -8.92 -12.46 25.95
N GLU A 377 -9.02 -13.09 27.11
CA GLU A 377 -10.23 -13.05 27.93
C GLU A 377 -10.36 -11.61 28.43
N ILE A 378 -11.18 -10.82 27.73
CA ILE A 378 -11.56 -9.46 28.12
C ILE A 378 -11.92 -9.48 29.61
N PRO A 379 -11.18 -8.78 30.49
CA PRO A 379 -11.38 -8.90 31.92
C PRO A 379 -12.82 -8.58 32.31
N GLN A 380 -13.52 -9.58 32.86
CA GLN A 380 -14.88 -9.36 33.36
C GLN A 380 -14.84 -8.30 34.46
N ALA A 381 -15.45 -7.15 34.18
CA ALA A 381 -15.46 -6.02 35.11
C ALA A 381 -16.07 -6.45 36.44
N ALA A 382 -15.24 -6.48 37.49
CA ALA A 382 -15.65 -6.98 38.79
C ALA A 382 -16.80 -6.13 39.36
N THR A 383 -17.98 -6.72 39.49
CA THR A 383 -19.15 -6.07 40.09
C THR A 383 -19.02 -6.00 41.61
N THR A 384 -18.23 -5.04 42.09
CA THR A 384 -18.27 -4.61 43.50
C THR A 384 -19.68 -4.11 43.82
N SER A 385 -20.36 -4.85 44.69
CA SER A 385 -21.63 -4.45 45.28
C SER A 385 -21.39 -4.03 46.73
N TYR A 386 -22.15 -3.00 47.16
CA TYR A 386 -22.10 -2.29 48.44
C TYR A 386 -20.94 -1.29 48.59
#